data_AF-A0A3C1WU68-F1
#
_entry.id   AF-A0A3C1WU68-F1
#
_cell.length_a   1.000
_cell.length_b   1.000
_cell.length_c   1.000
_cell.angle_alpha   90.00
_cell.angle_beta   90.00
_cell.angle_gamma   90.00
#
_symmetry.space_group_name_H-M   'P 1'
#
loop_
_entity.id
_entity.type
_entity.pdbx_description
1 polymer ?
#
loop_
_entity_poly.entity_id
_entity_poly.type
_entity_poly.pdbx_seq_one_letter_code
_entity_poly.pdbx_strand_id
1 'polypeptide(L)'
;MIKKKICRLILVAVLILAQLPVSAVTANATQSAAAKYSRAYLLTGNKASDIATVALVQKEKKKADLGYTEAWCADFVCDCAYLAGASDVIPTNGSVSGLYQKLLAANGTQVFLPQQGDIVFYYCIVTNKWVHCGIMLNSLQSVEGNYSGKVSLVKGVYRDSHGHSLASGEVIRIFIRPAYNKSKTTPPKTISNNPAVVVPVVPDTTNNTDQKSDTDKKDDTDNKNTTTDNKSDDTKKTDTKSTDTSKKTTTKKLYKKYAGTYKVNTKESPLTMRAKPDKTSDILTSIPKGTKVKVTKATGKKKTDWAYVTYKSFKGYMSMEFLKKVK
;
A
#
# COMPACT_ATOMS: atom_id res chain seq x y z
N MET A 1 51.18 -52.19 9.72
CA MET A 1 51.15 -50.76 9.31
C MET A 1 49.78 -50.23 8.89
N ILE A 2 48.96 -50.98 8.13
CA ILE A 2 47.72 -50.50 7.46
C ILE A 2 46.77 -49.67 8.37
N LYS A 3 46.45 -50.13 9.59
CA LYS A 3 45.54 -49.42 10.52
C LYS A 3 45.92 -47.94 10.75
N LYS A 4 47.22 -47.61 10.87
CA LYS A 4 47.70 -46.21 11.05
C LYS A 4 47.51 -45.34 9.80
N LYS A 5 47.48 -45.92 8.58
CA LYS A 5 47.15 -45.19 7.34
C LYS A 5 45.65 -44.91 7.26
N ILE A 6 44.80 -45.89 7.60
CA ILE A 6 43.33 -45.73 7.60
C ILE A 6 42.88 -44.65 8.60
N CYS A 7 43.37 -44.68 9.85
CA CYS A 7 43.05 -43.64 10.83
C CYS A 7 43.44 -42.23 10.35
N ARG A 8 44.59 -42.08 9.68
CA ARG A 8 45.01 -40.78 9.09
C ARG A 8 44.10 -40.35 7.94
N LEU A 9 43.67 -41.26 7.08
CA LEU A 9 42.73 -40.95 5.99
C LEU A 9 41.38 -40.44 6.53
N ILE A 10 40.85 -41.12 7.55
CA ILE A 10 39.59 -40.73 8.22
C ILE A 10 39.73 -39.35 8.88
N LEU A 11 40.83 -39.09 9.59
CA LEU A 11 41.04 -37.81 10.27
C LEU A 11 41.18 -36.64 9.28
N VAL A 12 41.83 -36.86 8.12
CA VAL A 12 41.90 -35.89 7.03
C VAL A 12 40.53 -35.68 6.38
N ALA A 13 39.73 -36.74 6.17
CA ALA A 13 38.38 -36.60 5.64
C ALA A 13 37.46 -35.79 6.57
N VAL A 14 37.55 -35.99 7.89
CA VAL A 14 36.81 -35.21 8.90
C VAL A 14 37.24 -33.74 8.90
N LEU A 15 38.55 -33.46 8.80
CA LEU A 15 39.07 -32.09 8.68
C LEU A 15 38.62 -31.38 7.38
N ILE A 16 38.46 -32.11 6.27
CA ILE A 16 37.95 -31.57 5.02
C ILE A 16 36.43 -31.30 5.10
N LEU A 17 35.64 -32.18 5.72
CA LEU A 17 34.21 -31.93 5.96
C LEU A 17 33.96 -30.71 6.87
N ALA A 18 34.90 -30.37 7.75
CA ALA A 18 34.81 -29.19 8.62
C ALA A 18 35.02 -27.85 7.87
N GLN A 19 35.42 -27.85 6.60
CA GLN A 19 35.67 -26.64 5.79
C GLN A 19 34.48 -26.21 4.91
N LEU A 20 33.26 -26.69 5.20
CA LEU A 20 32.05 -26.14 4.56
C LEU A 20 31.96 -24.63 4.85
N PRO A 21 31.82 -23.77 3.83
CA PRO A 21 31.77 -22.32 4.04
C PRO A 21 30.47 -21.95 4.76
N VAL A 22 30.60 -21.66 6.06
CA VAL A 22 29.50 -21.18 6.89
C VAL A 22 29.11 -19.79 6.39
N SER A 23 28.15 -19.76 5.47
CA SER A 23 27.64 -18.54 4.85
C SER A 23 27.19 -17.59 5.95
N ALA A 24 27.91 -16.47 6.10
CA ALA A 24 27.73 -15.56 7.23
C ALA A 24 26.29 -15.05 7.28
N VAL A 25 25.51 -15.56 8.24
CA VAL A 25 24.12 -15.15 8.45
C VAL A 25 24.14 -13.74 9.02
N THR A 26 23.84 -12.75 8.17
CA THR A 26 23.67 -11.36 8.61
C THR A 26 22.43 -11.27 9.51
N ALA A 27 22.64 -11.40 10.81
CA ALA A 27 21.61 -11.31 11.83
C ALA A 27 21.42 -9.86 12.24
N ASN A 28 20.39 -9.19 11.70
CA ASN A 28 19.98 -7.88 12.19
C ASN A 28 19.40 -8.00 13.61
N ALA A 29 20.00 -7.32 14.59
CA ALA A 29 19.47 -7.24 15.94
C ALA A 29 18.28 -6.25 15.96
N THR A 30 17.15 -6.70 16.50
CA THR A 30 15.98 -5.82 16.66
C THR A 30 16.26 -4.76 17.72
N GLN A 31 16.23 -3.50 17.31
CA GLN A 31 16.51 -2.32 18.13
C GLN A 31 15.24 -1.51 18.37
N SER A 32 15.29 -0.65 19.38
CA SER A 32 14.34 0.46 19.53
C SER A 32 15.10 1.73 19.85
N ALA A 33 14.83 2.76 19.04
CA ALA A 33 15.33 4.10 19.16
C ALA A 33 14.23 5.11 19.54
N ALA A 34 12.98 4.67 19.76
CA ALA A 34 11.80 5.50 19.99
C ALA A 34 11.97 6.64 21.02
N ALA A 35 12.88 6.52 21.99
CA ALA A 35 13.23 7.60 22.91
C ALA A 35 13.87 8.82 22.24
N LYS A 36 14.64 8.64 21.15
CA LYS A 36 15.38 9.66 20.38
C LYS A 36 14.55 10.25 19.21
N TYR A 37 13.30 9.82 19.06
CA TYR A 37 12.39 10.34 18.05
C TYR A 37 11.87 11.73 18.43
N SER A 38 11.78 12.63 17.44
CA SER A 38 11.08 13.91 17.58
C SER A 38 9.62 13.62 17.92
N ARG A 39 9.05 14.39 18.87
CA ARG A 39 7.66 14.29 19.32
C ARG A 39 6.81 15.50 18.90
N ALA A 40 7.29 16.30 17.94
CA ALA A 40 6.60 17.46 17.40
C ALA A 40 5.46 17.06 16.43
N TYR A 41 4.47 16.32 16.94
CA TYR A 41 3.26 15.89 16.23
C TYR A 41 2.07 15.81 17.19
N LEU A 42 0.87 15.83 16.64
CA LEU A 42 -0.34 15.39 17.31
C LEU A 42 -0.74 14.01 16.76
N LEU A 43 -1.18 13.10 17.64
CA LEU A 43 -1.76 11.81 17.23
C LEU A 43 -3.28 11.93 17.17
N THR A 44 -3.88 11.37 16.13
CA THR A 44 -5.31 11.46 15.83
C THR A 44 -6.11 10.26 16.36
N GLY A 45 -5.43 9.16 16.72
CA GLY A 45 -6.04 7.86 16.99
C GLY A 45 -6.24 7.03 15.71
N ASN A 46 -6.19 7.64 14.52
CA ASN A 46 -6.11 6.91 13.26
C ASN A 46 -4.67 6.44 13.03
N LYS A 47 -4.37 5.26 13.55
CA LYS A 47 -3.06 4.58 13.52
C LYS A 47 -2.35 4.58 12.17
N ALA A 48 -3.10 4.55 11.06
CA ALA A 48 -2.55 4.60 9.70
C ALA A 48 -2.01 5.99 9.31
N SER A 49 -2.68 7.06 9.77
CA SER A 49 -2.22 8.44 9.63
C SER A 49 -1.15 8.78 10.67
N ASP A 50 -1.32 8.29 11.90
CA ASP A 50 -0.42 8.52 13.02
C ASP A 50 0.99 7.96 12.74
N ILE A 51 1.12 6.72 12.25
CA ILE A 51 2.45 6.16 11.91
C ILE A 51 3.16 6.93 10.79
N ALA A 52 2.40 7.38 9.78
CA ALA A 52 2.94 8.19 8.69
C ALA A 52 3.43 9.55 9.20
N THR A 53 2.69 10.16 10.13
CA THR A 53 3.02 11.44 10.78
C THR A 53 4.27 11.31 11.67
N VAL A 54 4.31 10.29 12.53
CA VAL A 54 5.45 9.97 13.41
C VAL A 54 6.75 9.79 12.62
N ALA A 55 6.66 9.13 11.46
CA ALA A 55 7.81 8.89 10.59
C ALA A 55 8.24 10.16 9.83
N LEU A 56 7.27 10.94 9.32
CA LEU A 56 7.53 12.15 8.54
C LEU A 56 8.30 13.22 9.32
N VAL A 57 8.02 13.40 10.62
CA VAL A 57 8.75 14.36 11.47
C VAL A 57 10.21 13.96 11.78
N GLN A 58 10.64 12.75 11.39
CA GLN A 58 12.05 12.33 11.50
C GLN A 58 12.85 12.57 10.21
N LYS A 59 12.26 13.13 9.15
CA LYS A 59 12.94 13.39 7.86
C LYS A 59 14.29 14.08 8.05
N GLU A 60 15.27 13.68 7.26
CA GLU A 60 16.70 14.06 7.33
C GLU A 60 17.51 13.49 8.50
N LYS A 61 16.89 12.95 9.57
CA LYS A 61 17.65 12.27 10.63
C LYS A 61 18.44 11.09 10.08
N LYS A 62 19.70 11.02 10.49
CA LYS A 62 20.66 9.97 10.16
C LYS A 62 20.60 8.85 11.21
N LYS A 63 21.28 7.75 10.88
CA LYS A 63 21.53 6.61 11.77
C LYS A 63 21.97 7.01 13.19
N ALA A 64 22.90 7.98 13.30
CA ALA A 64 23.45 8.44 14.57
C ALA A 64 22.45 9.24 15.43
N ASP A 65 21.65 10.11 14.79
CA ASP A 65 20.67 10.99 15.43
C ASP A 65 19.54 10.19 16.10
N LEU A 66 19.20 9.03 15.53
CA LEU A 66 18.30 8.04 16.12
C LEU A 66 19.06 7.00 16.97
N GLY A 67 20.36 6.83 16.76
CA GLY A 67 21.24 5.99 17.57
C GLY A 67 21.18 4.49 17.29
N TYR A 68 20.85 4.09 16.06
CA TYR A 68 20.92 2.69 15.62
C TYR A 68 22.36 2.27 15.29
N THR A 69 22.71 1.00 15.49
CA THR A 69 24.09 0.50 15.31
C THR A 69 24.34 -0.17 13.94
N GLU A 70 23.30 -0.64 13.23
CA GLU A 70 23.42 -1.38 11.96
C GLU A 70 22.54 -0.83 10.82
N ALA A 71 21.88 -1.67 10.02
CA ALA A 71 20.91 -1.27 8.99
C ALA A 71 19.49 -1.29 9.57
N TRP A 72 18.85 -0.12 9.64
CA TRP A 72 17.76 0.19 10.58
C TRP A 72 16.39 0.47 9.93
N CYS A 73 16.19 0.06 8.68
CA CYS A 73 14.96 0.37 7.95
C CYS A 73 13.71 -0.33 8.50
N ALA A 74 13.85 -1.53 9.07
CA ALA A 74 12.74 -2.23 9.70
C ALA A 74 12.50 -1.75 11.13
N ASP A 75 13.56 -1.51 11.92
CA ASP A 75 13.48 -0.90 13.25
C ASP A 75 12.80 0.47 13.20
N PHE A 76 13.10 1.28 12.16
CA PHE A 76 12.42 2.54 11.92
C PHE A 76 10.90 2.39 11.80
N VAL A 77 10.43 1.40 11.03
CA VAL A 77 8.99 1.11 10.89
C VAL A 77 8.39 0.66 12.22
N CYS A 78 9.12 -0.15 12.99
CA CYS A 78 8.68 -0.69 14.27
C CYS A 78 8.61 0.38 15.38
N ASP A 79 9.60 1.27 15.46
CA ASP A 79 9.59 2.42 16.37
C ASP A 79 8.46 3.39 16.00
N CYS A 80 8.25 3.68 14.71
CA CYS A 80 7.13 4.50 14.28
C CYS A 80 5.78 3.87 14.67
N ALA A 81 5.65 2.55 14.51
CA ALA A 81 4.45 1.82 14.93
C ALA A 81 4.25 1.85 16.45
N TYR A 82 5.31 1.66 17.24
CA TYR A 82 5.25 1.77 18.71
C TYR A 82 4.77 3.15 19.16
N LEU A 83 5.34 4.21 18.58
CA LEU A 83 4.97 5.59 18.87
C LEU A 83 3.54 5.94 18.43
N ALA A 84 3.04 5.36 17.34
CA ALA A 84 1.64 5.46 16.91
C ALA A 84 0.68 4.49 17.65
N GLY A 85 1.19 3.69 18.60
CA GLY A 85 0.39 2.70 19.33
C GLY A 85 -0.15 1.56 18.46
N ALA A 86 0.62 1.09 17.47
CA ALA A 86 0.24 0.09 16.48
C ALA A 86 1.11 -1.20 16.52
N SER A 87 1.92 -1.40 17.57
CA SER A 87 2.84 -2.56 17.69
C SER A 87 2.17 -3.93 17.71
N ASP A 88 0.87 -4.02 18.00
CA ASP A 88 0.11 -5.27 17.93
C ASP A 88 -0.22 -5.69 16.49
N VAL A 89 -0.35 -4.73 15.58
CA VAL A 89 -0.62 -4.94 14.14
C VAL A 89 0.62 -4.74 13.25
N ILE A 90 1.70 -4.19 13.82
CA ILE A 90 3.04 -4.06 13.22
C ILE A 90 4.09 -4.54 14.26
N PRO A 91 4.24 -5.86 14.47
CA PRO A 91 5.05 -6.37 15.58
C PRO A 91 6.56 -6.28 15.32
N THR A 92 7.29 -5.75 16.30
CA THR A 92 8.71 -5.35 16.20
C THR A 92 9.64 -6.43 15.63
N ASN A 93 10.41 -6.10 14.59
CA ASN A 93 11.48 -6.93 14.05
C ASN A 93 12.47 -6.06 13.23
N GLY A 94 13.77 -6.10 13.55
CA GLY A 94 14.82 -5.36 12.85
C GLY A 94 15.25 -5.97 11.50
N SER A 95 14.82 -7.20 11.20
CA SER A 95 15.00 -7.78 9.87
C SER A 95 13.81 -7.46 8.96
N VAL A 96 14.09 -6.96 7.75
CA VAL A 96 13.05 -6.65 6.73
C VAL A 96 12.19 -7.87 6.41
N SER A 97 12.80 -9.05 6.25
CA SER A 97 12.08 -10.30 6.00
C SER A 97 11.27 -10.74 7.22
N GLY A 98 11.83 -10.57 8.41
CA GLY A 98 11.17 -10.88 9.67
C GLY A 98 9.96 -9.98 9.96
N LEU A 99 10.05 -8.69 9.64
CA LEU A 99 8.94 -7.73 9.77
C LEU A 99 7.81 -8.06 8.78
N TYR A 100 8.15 -8.39 7.53
CA TYR A 100 7.18 -8.85 6.53
C TYR A 100 6.37 -10.06 7.05
N GLN A 101 7.04 -11.08 7.59
CA GLN A 101 6.37 -12.26 8.14
C GLN A 101 5.53 -11.94 9.39
N LYS A 102 6.04 -11.10 10.31
CA LYS A 102 5.28 -10.69 11.51
C LYS A 102 4.03 -9.88 11.16
N LEU A 103 4.07 -9.04 10.11
CA LEU A 103 2.88 -8.35 9.61
C LEU A 103 1.81 -9.33 9.10
N LEU A 104 2.18 -10.32 8.30
CA LEU A 104 1.22 -11.34 7.82
C LEU A 104 0.62 -12.14 8.99
N ALA A 105 1.44 -12.52 9.98
CA ALA A 105 0.98 -13.17 11.21
C ALA A 105 -0.01 -12.29 12.00
N ALA A 106 0.23 -10.97 12.08
CA ALA A 106 -0.67 -9.97 12.65
C ALA A 106 -1.88 -9.61 11.76
N ASN A 107 -2.24 -10.49 10.83
CA ASN A 107 -3.32 -10.34 9.84
C ASN A 107 -3.18 -9.14 8.88
N GLY A 108 -1.97 -8.61 8.71
CA GLY A 108 -1.67 -7.65 7.65
C GLY A 108 -1.94 -8.26 6.27
N THR A 109 -2.51 -7.46 5.36
CA THR A 109 -2.98 -7.93 4.05
C THR A 109 -2.13 -7.34 2.93
N GLN A 110 -1.73 -8.16 1.94
CA GLN A 110 -1.02 -7.64 0.77
C GLN A 110 -1.98 -6.86 -0.13
N VAL A 111 -1.62 -5.60 -0.43
CA VAL A 111 -2.40 -4.69 -1.27
C VAL A 111 -1.64 -4.30 -2.54
N PHE A 112 -2.40 -3.95 -3.59
CA PHE A 112 -1.86 -3.57 -4.90
C PHE A 112 -2.03 -2.08 -5.23
N LEU A 113 -2.74 -1.35 -4.38
CA LEU A 113 -2.73 0.11 -4.31
C LEU A 113 -2.37 0.51 -2.88
N PRO A 114 -1.18 1.07 -2.64
CA PRO A 114 -0.85 1.62 -1.34
C PRO A 114 -1.70 2.84 -1.01
N GLN A 115 -1.94 3.05 0.27
CA GLN A 115 -2.50 4.26 0.87
C GLN A 115 -1.63 4.70 2.06
N GLN A 116 -2.00 5.81 2.70
CA GLN A 116 -1.35 6.26 3.94
C GLN A 116 -1.36 5.14 5.01
N GLY A 117 -0.19 4.87 5.60
CA GLY A 117 0.00 3.86 6.64
C GLY A 117 0.22 2.43 6.13
N ASP A 118 0.21 2.16 4.82
CA ASP A 118 0.68 0.87 4.32
C ASP A 118 2.21 0.77 4.45
N ILE A 119 2.72 -0.43 4.73
CA ILE A 119 4.16 -0.69 4.78
C ILE A 119 4.63 -1.18 3.41
N VAL A 120 5.54 -0.43 2.79
CA VAL A 120 6.22 -0.84 1.56
C VAL A 120 7.43 -1.70 1.89
N PHE A 121 7.57 -2.80 1.15
CA PHE A 121 8.72 -3.68 1.16
C PHE A 121 9.33 -3.73 -0.24
N TYR A 122 10.66 -3.80 -0.27
CA TYR A 122 11.45 -3.95 -1.49
C TYR A 122 12.06 -5.35 -1.51
N TYR A 123 11.78 -6.09 -2.58
CA TYR A 123 12.22 -7.47 -2.75
C TYR A 123 13.06 -7.61 -4.03
N CYS A 124 14.32 -8.02 -3.88
CA CYS A 124 15.19 -8.33 -5.01
C CYS A 124 14.89 -9.74 -5.51
N ILE A 125 14.36 -9.86 -6.73
CA ILE A 125 14.04 -11.15 -7.36
C ILE A 125 15.28 -11.89 -7.86
N VAL A 126 16.39 -11.17 -8.12
CA VAL A 126 17.67 -11.77 -8.56
C VAL A 126 18.37 -12.48 -7.41
N THR A 127 18.41 -11.86 -6.23
CA THR A 127 19.06 -12.44 -5.03
C THR A 127 18.10 -13.17 -4.10
N ASN A 128 16.80 -13.18 -4.41
CA ASN A 128 15.71 -13.77 -3.62
C ASN A 128 15.67 -13.24 -2.17
N LYS A 129 15.92 -11.93 -1.98
CA LYS A 129 16.08 -11.26 -0.68
C LYS A 129 15.15 -10.06 -0.51
N TRP A 130 14.70 -9.85 0.73
CA TRP A 130 14.09 -8.60 1.19
C TRP A 130 15.21 -7.59 1.48
N VAL A 131 15.19 -6.44 0.81
CA VAL A 131 16.34 -5.50 0.79
C VAL A 131 16.04 -4.15 1.46
N HIS A 132 14.77 -3.75 1.58
CA HIS A 132 14.38 -2.50 2.25
C HIS A 132 12.89 -2.48 2.64
N CYS A 133 12.50 -1.56 3.53
CA CYS A 133 11.10 -1.24 3.82
C CYS A 133 10.91 0.19 4.34
N GLY A 134 9.67 0.67 4.31
CA GLY A 134 9.29 1.99 4.83
C GLY A 134 7.76 2.17 4.91
N ILE A 135 7.32 3.37 5.27
CA ILE A 135 5.89 3.69 5.50
C ILE A 135 5.37 4.56 4.36
N MET A 136 4.25 4.18 3.75
CA MET A 136 3.58 4.96 2.72
C MET A 136 2.88 6.17 3.35
N LEU A 137 3.13 7.36 2.81
CA LEU A 137 2.43 8.61 3.18
C LEU A 137 1.14 8.78 2.38
N ASN A 138 1.12 8.26 1.16
CA ASN A 138 0.01 8.25 0.20
C ASN A 138 0.26 7.13 -0.84
N SER A 139 -0.44 7.13 -1.98
CA SER A 139 -0.32 6.09 -3.01
C SER A 139 0.96 6.14 -3.87
N LEU A 140 1.75 7.22 -3.80
CA LEU A 140 2.93 7.43 -4.63
C LEU A 140 4.23 7.54 -3.82
N GLN A 141 4.15 8.07 -2.60
CA GLN A 141 5.30 8.50 -1.81
C GLN A 141 5.34 7.85 -0.43
N SER A 142 6.52 7.44 -0.02
CA SER A 142 6.86 6.86 1.28
C SER A 142 7.85 7.72 2.05
N VAL A 143 7.95 7.45 3.35
CA VAL A 143 9.04 7.87 4.24
C VAL A 143 9.77 6.63 4.71
N GLU A 144 11.08 6.58 4.46
CA GLU A 144 11.89 5.36 4.55
C GLU A 144 13.15 5.62 5.38
N GLY A 145 13.32 4.87 6.48
CA GLY A 145 14.49 4.91 7.33
C GLY A 145 15.66 4.15 6.71
N ASN A 146 16.89 4.59 6.98
CA ASN A 146 18.13 4.11 6.34
C ASN A 146 18.20 4.27 4.81
N TYR A 147 17.22 4.91 4.15
CA TYR A 147 17.30 5.19 2.70
C TYR A 147 18.42 6.20 2.45
N SER A 148 19.47 5.77 1.76
CA SER A 148 20.75 6.48 1.64
C SER A 148 21.33 6.94 2.99
N GLY A 149 21.15 6.13 4.05
CA GLY A 149 21.71 6.37 5.40
C GLY A 149 20.93 7.34 6.30
N LYS A 150 19.79 7.86 5.85
CA LYS A 150 18.91 8.78 6.59
C LYS A 150 17.43 8.43 6.44
N VAL A 151 16.56 9.13 7.17
CA VAL A 151 15.12 9.15 6.90
C VAL A 151 14.87 10.00 5.66
N SER A 152 14.49 9.37 4.54
CA SER A 152 14.24 10.05 3.27
C SER A 152 12.77 10.00 2.86
N LEU A 153 12.34 11.00 2.08
CA LEU A 153 11.10 10.95 1.31
C LEU A 153 11.36 10.28 -0.05
N VAL A 154 10.65 9.20 -0.34
CA VAL A 154 10.92 8.32 -1.49
C VAL A 154 9.71 8.26 -2.41
N LYS A 155 9.89 8.58 -3.69
CA LYS A 155 8.81 8.56 -4.72
C LYS A 155 8.87 7.30 -5.58
N GLY A 156 8.98 6.13 -4.94
CA GLY A 156 9.02 4.84 -5.64
C GLY A 156 10.26 4.60 -6.50
N VAL A 157 11.40 5.14 -6.08
CA VAL A 157 12.73 4.86 -6.65
C VAL A 157 13.53 4.11 -5.60
N TYR A 158 14.31 3.10 -5.98
CA TYR A 158 15.18 2.35 -5.08
C TYR A 158 16.28 1.62 -5.87
N ARG A 159 17.47 1.52 -5.26
CA ARG A 159 18.61 0.70 -5.72
C ARG A 159 19.31 0.09 -4.51
N ASP A 160 19.69 -1.19 -4.58
CA ASP A 160 20.48 -1.86 -3.53
C ASP A 160 22.00 -1.65 -3.71
N SER A 161 22.79 -2.16 -2.76
CA SER A 161 24.26 -2.05 -2.78
C SER A 161 24.95 -2.84 -3.89
N HIS A 162 24.28 -3.82 -4.49
CA HIS A 162 24.78 -4.61 -5.61
C HIS A 162 24.39 -3.99 -6.96
N GLY A 163 23.45 -3.04 -6.94
CA GLY A 163 22.99 -2.28 -8.09
C GLY A 163 21.62 -2.69 -8.63
N HIS A 164 20.96 -3.69 -8.03
CA HIS A 164 19.61 -4.10 -8.41
C HIS A 164 18.63 -2.97 -8.10
N SER A 165 17.65 -2.70 -8.97
CA SER A 165 16.79 -1.53 -8.83
C SER A 165 15.35 -1.76 -9.27
N LEU A 166 14.46 -0.81 -8.91
CA LEU A 166 13.12 -0.74 -9.49
C LEU A 166 13.14 -0.38 -10.99
N ALA A 167 14.16 0.35 -11.45
CA ALA A 167 14.29 0.78 -12.85
C ALA A 167 14.69 -0.38 -13.79
N SER A 168 15.53 -1.28 -13.31
CA SER A 168 15.91 -2.53 -14.00
C SER A 168 14.87 -3.65 -13.82
N GLY A 169 13.92 -3.51 -12.88
CA GLY A 169 12.90 -4.52 -12.57
C GLY A 169 13.40 -5.70 -11.73
N GLU A 170 14.67 -5.66 -11.32
CA GLU A 170 15.33 -6.67 -10.47
C GLU A 170 14.90 -6.57 -9.00
N VAL A 171 14.40 -5.39 -8.60
CA VAL A 171 13.69 -5.17 -7.34
C VAL A 171 12.22 -4.89 -7.66
N ILE A 172 11.30 -5.41 -6.83
CA ILE A 172 9.87 -5.11 -6.88
C ILE A 172 9.40 -4.50 -5.55
N ARG A 173 8.33 -3.69 -5.59
CA ARG A 173 7.61 -3.24 -4.39
C ARG A 173 6.46 -4.17 -4.06
N ILE A 174 6.33 -4.51 -2.78
CA ILE A 174 5.21 -5.25 -2.19
C ILE A 174 4.66 -4.39 -1.05
N PHE A 175 3.35 -4.16 -1.02
CA PHE A 175 2.72 -3.33 0.01
C PHE A 175 1.88 -4.22 0.93
N ILE A 176 2.10 -4.10 2.25
CA ILE A 176 1.27 -4.75 3.27
C ILE A 176 0.49 -3.66 4.01
N ARG A 177 -0.83 -3.81 4.09
CA ARG A 177 -1.71 -3.02 4.94
C ARG A 177 -1.84 -3.69 6.31
N PRO A 178 -1.31 -3.10 7.40
CA PRO A 178 -1.52 -3.61 8.75
C PRO A 178 -3.01 -3.66 9.11
N ALA A 179 -3.39 -4.58 10.00
CA ALA A 179 -4.78 -4.77 10.41
C ALA A 179 -5.27 -3.70 11.40
N TYR A 180 -5.10 -2.41 11.08
CA TYR A 180 -5.33 -1.27 12.00
C TYR A 180 -6.68 -1.29 12.72
N ASN A 181 -7.74 -1.80 12.07
CA ASN A 181 -9.07 -1.96 12.66
C ASN A 181 -9.17 -3.05 13.76
N LYS A 182 -8.13 -3.86 13.95
CA LYS A 182 -7.98 -4.84 15.04
C LYS A 182 -7.05 -4.36 16.16
N SER A 183 -6.34 -3.26 15.97
CA SER A 183 -5.33 -2.76 16.91
C SER A 183 -6.00 -2.19 18.17
N LYS A 184 -5.56 -2.69 19.33
CA LYS A 184 -5.99 -2.32 20.68
C LYS A 184 -4.90 -1.61 21.47
N THR A 185 -3.64 -1.69 21.05
CA THR A 185 -2.53 -0.94 21.66
C THR A 185 -2.83 0.56 21.65
N THR A 186 -2.40 1.29 22.69
CA THR A 186 -2.43 2.75 22.75
C THR A 186 -1.03 3.32 22.58
N PRO A 187 -0.87 4.57 22.07
CA PRO A 187 0.42 5.25 22.08
C PRO A 187 1.03 5.32 23.50
N PRO A 188 2.36 5.17 23.66
CA PRO A 188 3.03 5.37 24.94
C PRO A 188 2.80 6.78 25.46
N LYS A 189 2.34 6.91 26.72
CA LYS A 189 2.15 8.21 27.37
C LYS A 189 3.46 9.01 27.38
N THR A 190 3.51 10.12 26.67
CA THR A 190 4.64 11.06 26.69
C THR A 190 4.54 12.03 27.85
N ILE A 191 5.63 12.22 28.58
CA ILE A 191 5.84 13.44 29.37
C ILE A 191 5.98 14.59 28.36
N SER A 192 5.05 15.54 28.40
CA SER A 192 4.95 16.63 27.42
C SER A 192 5.95 17.74 27.72
N ASN A 193 6.85 18.04 26.77
CA ASN A 193 7.80 19.16 26.86
C ASN A 193 8.21 19.66 25.45
N ASN A 194 7.25 19.89 24.55
CA ASN A 194 7.43 20.79 23.39
C ASN A 194 6.08 21.19 22.76
N PRO A 195 5.92 22.39 22.17
CA PRO A 195 4.77 22.72 21.33
C PRO A 195 4.72 21.81 20.10
N ALA A 196 3.54 21.26 19.79
CA ALA A 196 3.37 20.41 18.61
C ALA A 196 3.25 21.27 17.34
N VAL A 197 3.97 20.89 16.28
CA VAL A 197 3.73 21.43 14.94
C VAL A 197 2.61 20.63 14.29
N VAL A 198 1.58 21.30 13.80
CA VAL A 198 0.55 20.66 12.97
C VAL A 198 1.18 20.30 11.63
N VAL A 199 1.56 19.04 11.46
CA VAL A 199 1.98 18.51 10.16
C VAL A 199 0.74 18.49 9.25
N PRO A 200 0.74 19.18 8.11
CA PRO A 200 -0.41 19.17 7.22
C PRO A 200 -0.61 17.76 6.68
N VAL A 201 -1.85 17.27 6.75
CA VAL A 201 -2.28 16.07 6.02
C VAL A 201 -1.98 16.31 4.55
N VAL A 202 -1.06 15.55 3.96
CA VAL A 202 -0.79 15.60 2.52
C VAL A 202 -2.09 15.23 1.82
N PRO A 203 -2.74 16.16 1.09
CA PRO A 203 -4.13 15.99 0.72
C PRO A 203 -4.29 14.82 -0.24
N ASP A 204 -5.18 13.89 0.12
CA ASP A 204 -5.70 12.91 -0.83
C ASP A 204 -6.60 13.67 -1.81
N THR A 205 -6.18 13.81 -3.06
CA THR A 205 -6.92 14.54 -4.10
C THR A 205 -8.06 13.69 -4.66
N THR A 206 -8.90 13.17 -3.77
CA THR A 206 -10.15 12.48 -4.08
C THR A 206 -11.29 12.96 -3.18
N ASN A 207 -11.70 14.22 -3.35
CA ASN A 207 -13.08 14.61 -3.05
C ASN A 207 -13.61 15.62 -4.07
N ASN A 208 -14.91 15.55 -4.32
CA ASN A 208 -15.59 16.24 -5.42
C ASN A 208 -16.54 17.30 -4.87
N THR A 209 -16.36 18.55 -5.28
CA THR A 209 -17.39 19.58 -5.26
C THR A 209 -17.45 20.22 -6.62
N ASP A 210 -18.62 20.17 -7.24
CA ASP A 210 -18.87 20.70 -8.57
C ASP A 210 -18.73 22.23 -8.59
N GLN A 211 -17.92 22.75 -9.52
CA GLN A 211 -18.10 24.14 -9.95
C GLN A 211 -18.03 24.22 -11.48
N LYS A 212 -19.20 24.50 -12.05
CA LYS A 212 -19.43 24.85 -13.46
C LYS A 212 -18.60 26.10 -13.79
N SER A 213 -18.14 26.22 -15.03
CA SER A 213 -17.62 27.49 -15.55
C SER A 213 -18.69 28.60 -15.49
N ASP A 214 -18.28 29.86 -15.42
CA ASP A 214 -18.39 30.80 -16.55
C ASP A 214 -17.74 32.14 -16.15
N THR A 215 -17.69 33.08 -17.09
CA THR A 215 -16.86 34.30 -17.05
C THR A 215 -17.59 35.55 -16.54
N ASP A 216 -16.83 36.41 -15.84
CA ASP A 216 -16.89 37.87 -15.79
C ASP A 216 -18.21 38.68 -15.59
N LYS A 217 -18.08 39.65 -14.67
CA LYS A 217 -18.67 41.01 -14.64
C LYS A 217 -20.11 41.28 -14.14
N LYS A 218 -20.10 41.78 -12.89
CA LYS A 218 -20.53 43.13 -12.45
C LYS A 218 -21.98 43.42 -12.01
N ASP A 219 -22.02 44.29 -10.99
CA ASP A 219 -23.02 45.30 -10.61
C ASP A 219 -24.37 44.90 -9.97
N ASP A 220 -24.31 44.86 -8.62
CA ASP A 220 -25.03 45.75 -7.67
C ASP A 220 -26.49 45.53 -7.20
N THR A 221 -26.72 46.03 -5.96
CA THR A 221 -27.99 46.34 -5.26
C THR A 221 -28.99 45.23 -4.84
N ASP A 222 -28.99 44.97 -3.52
CA ASP A 222 -30.11 45.06 -2.56
C ASP A 222 -31.33 44.10 -2.50
N ASN A 223 -31.74 43.91 -1.22
CA ASN A 223 -33.11 43.79 -0.68
C ASN A 223 -33.76 42.39 -0.43
N LYS A 224 -33.61 41.93 0.82
CA LYS A 224 -34.73 41.51 1.74
C LYS A 224 -35.64 40.31 1.39
N ASN A 225 -35.40 39.22 2.12
CA ASN A 225 -36.36 38.44 2.94
C ASN A 225 -37.84 38.34 2.52
N THR A 226 -38.27 37.11 2.22
CA THR A 226 -39.48 36.53 2.85
C THR A 226 -39.42 35.00 2.96
N THR A 227 -39.85 34.46 4.10
CA THR A 227 -40.26 33.06 4.29
C THR A 227 -41.78 32.94 4.08
N THR A 228 -42.23 31.85 3.47
CA THR A 228 -43.60 31.34 3.63
C THR A 228 -43.61 29.81 3.61
N ASP A 229 -44.10 29.22 4.69
CA ASP A 229 -44.50 27.81 4.75
C ASP A 229 -45.82 27.56 4.02
N ASN A 230 -46.15 26.30 3.76
CA ASN A 230 -47.52 25.80 3.93
C ASN A 230 -47.55 24.27 4.11
N LYS A 231 -48.61 23.78 4.77
CA LYS A 231 -48.73 22.43 5.36
C LYS A 231 -50.19 21.95 5.27
N SER A 232 -50.39 20.62 5.35
CA SER A 232 -51.67 19.93 5.56
C SER A 232 -52.64 19.91 4.36
N ASP A 233 -53.64 19.01 4.23
CA ASP A 233 -53.85 17.59 4.61
C ASP A 233 -55.03 17.10 3.67
N ASP A 234 -55.69 15.92 3.68
CA ASP A 234 -55.83 14.80 4.63
C ASP A 234 -56.08 13.46 3.86
N THR A 235 -56.80 12.52 4.45
CA THR A 235 -57.10 11.14 4.06
C THR A 235 -58.19 10.98 2.97
N LYS A 236 -58.12 9.88 2.19
CA LYS A 236 -59.08 8.73 2.29
C LYS A 236 -58.56 7.51 1.50
N LYS A 237 -59.15 6.34 1.75
CA LYS A 237 -58.71 4.98 1.32
C LYS A 237 -59.79 4.29 0.46
N THR A 238 -59.40 3.67 -0.67
CA THR A 238 -59.81 2.29 -1.11
C THR A 238 -59.14 1.84 -2.43
N ASP A 239 -58.47 0.68 -2.36
CA ASP A 239 -58.47 -0.47 -3.30
C ASP A 239 -58.11 -0.36 -4.80
N THR A 240 -56.91 -0.86 -5.11
CA THR A 240 -56.59 -1.84 -6.17
C THR A 240 -56.92 -1.54 -7.65
N LYS A 241 -55.94 -0.97 -8.37
CA LYS A 241 -55.53 -1.50 -9.69
C LYS A 241 -54.02 -1.29 -9.92
N SER A 242 -53.39 -2.22 -10.64
CA SER A 242 -51.94 -2.22 -10.90
C SER A 242 -51.54 -1.29 -12.04
N THR A 243 -50.50 -0.48 -11.83
CA THR A 243 -49.76 0.23 -12.90
C THR A 243 -48.26 0.31 -12.57
N ASP A 244 -47.41 0.16 -13.59
CA ASP A 244 -45.95 0.06 -13.49
C ASP A 244 -45.25 1.44 -13.33
N THR A 245 -44.19 1.50 -12.52
CA THR A 245 -43.14 2.55 -12.63
C THR A 245 -41.78 1.97 -12.22
N SER A 246 -41.31 0.99 -12.98
CA SER A 246 -40.03 0.31 -12.76
C SER A 246 -38.83 1.26 -12.87
N LYS A 247 -38.01 1.31 -11.81
CA LYS A 247 -36.79 2.14 -11.77
C LYS A 247 -35.71 1.53 -12.66
N LYS A 248 -35.68 1.99 -13.92
CA LYS A 248 -34.94 1.50 -15.10
C LYS A 248 -33.52 0.95 -14.84
N THR A 249 -33.43 -0.31 -14.42
CA THR A 249 -32.17 -1.03 -14.25
C THR A 249 -31.61 -1.42 -15.62
N THR A 250 -30.64 -0.64 -16.10
CA THR A 250 -30.04 -0.87 -17.42
C THR A 250 -29.10 -2.06 -17.38
N THR A 251 -29.58 -3.23 -17.82
CA THR A 251 -28.82 -4.48 -17.93
C THR A 251 -27.67 -4.35 -18.94
N LYS A 252 -26.47 -3.99 -18.45
CA LYS A 252 -25.24 -3.82 -19.25
C LYS A 252 -24.96 -5.09 -20.09
N LYS A 253 -25.20 -5.02 -21.41
CA LYS A 253 -25.07 -6.15 -22.35
C LYS A 253 -23.65 -6.74 -22.32
N LEU A 254 -23.57 -8.07 -22.40
CA LEU A 254 -22.34 -8.86 -22.24
C LEU A 254 -21.93 -9.52 -23.55
N TYR A 255 -20.66 -9.37 -23.95
CA TYR A 255 -20.16 -9.79 -25.25
C TYR A 255 -19.09 -10.89 -25.09
N LYS A 256 -19.51 -12.16 -25.14
CA LYS A 256 -18.62 -13.33 -25.01
C LYS A 256 -17.56 -13.43 -26.13
N LYS A 257 -17.80 -12.85 -27.31
CA LYS A 257 -16.87 -12.92 -28.47
C LYS A 257 -15.48 -12.30 -28.25
N TYR A 258 -15.31 -11.53 -27.17
CA TYR A 258 -14.02 -10.94 -26.76
C TYR A 258 -13.27 -11.80 -25.73
N ALA A 259 -13.73 -13.04 -25.47
CA ALA A 259 -13.00 -13.98 -24.63
C ALA A 259 -11.62 -14.35 -25.24
N GLY A 260 -10.69 -14.73 -24.37
CA GLY A 260 -9.36 -15.21 -24.72
C GLY A 260 -8.27 -14.70 -23.78
N THR A 261 -7.02 -14.96 -24.15
CA THR A 261 -5.84 -14.48 -23.42
C THR A 261 -5.46 -13.08 -23.89
N TYR A 262 -5.25 -12.18 -22.95
CA TYR A 262 -4.83 -10.79 -23.19
C TYR A 262 -3.57 -10.47 -22.38
N LYS A 263 -2.78 -9.50 -22.84
CA LYS A 263 -1.60 -8.97 -22.14
C LYS A 263 -1.90 -7.53 -21.71
N VAL A 264 -1.61 -7.20 -20.45
CA VAL A 264 -1.75 -5.83 -19.94
C VAL A 264 -0.78 -4.91 -20.69
N ASN A 265 -1.30 -3.85 -21.29
CA ASN A 265 -0.62 -2.98 -22.23
C ASN A 265 -0.96 -1.50 -21.97
N THR A 266 -0.63 -1.04 -20.76
CA THR A 266 -0.66 0.38 -20.38
C THR A 266 0.64 1.10 -20.80
N LYS A 267 0.63 2.44 -20.79
CA LYS A 267 1.88 3.24 -20.84
C LYS A 267 2.67 3.02 -19.54
N GLU A 268 2.09 3.42 -18.42
CA GLU A 268 2.59 3.24 -17.05
C GLU A 268 2.02 1.98 -16.39
N SER A 269 2.77 1.31 -15.51
CA SER A 269 2.31 0.12 -14.79
C SER A 269 1.87 0.49 -13.37
N PRO A 270 0.80 -0.08 -12.78
CA PRO A 270 -0.02 -1.22 -13.24
C PRO A 270 -1.40 -0.83 -13.83
N LEU A 271 -2.17 -1.82 -14.29
CA LEU A 271 -3.58 -1.65 -14.71
C LEU A 271 -4.57 -2.15 -13.65
N THR A 272 -5.49 -1.28 -13.25
CA THR A 272 -6.51 -1.55 -12.22
C THR A 272 -7.62 -2.52 -12.67
N MET A 273 -8.04 -3.40 -11.77
CA MET A 273 -9.27 -4.20 -11.83
C MET A 273 -10.27 -3.71 -10.76
N ARG A 274 -11.53 -3.53 -11.15
CA ARG A 274 -12.62 -2.97 -10.32
C ARG A 274 -13.80 -3.94 -10.15
N ALA A 275 -14.62 -3.69 -9.13
CA ALA A 275 -15.81 -4.47 -8.82
C ALA A 275 -16.92 -4.32 -9.87
N LYS A 276 -17.05 -3.14 -10.49
CA LYS A 276 -18.08 -2.83 -11.50
C LYS A 276 -17.43 -2.22 -12.77
N PRO A 277 -18.07 -2.29 -13.94
CA PRO A 277 -17.55 -1.70 -15.18
C PRO A 277 -17.85 -0.20 -15.23
N ASP A 278 -17.06 0.57 -14.48
CA ASP A 278 -17.06 2.02 -14.33
C ASP A 278 -15.76 2.48 -13.63
N LYS A 279 -15.47 3.80 -13.64
CA LYS A 279 -14.19 4.35 -13.14
C LYS A 279 -14.15 4.60 -11.63
N THR A 280 -15.28 4.47 -10.92
CA THR A 280 -15.43 4.88 -9.51
C THR A 280 -15.63 3.73 -8.53
N SER A 281 -16.07 2.55 -8.99
CA SER A 281 -16.24 1.39 -8.10
C SER A 281 -14.95 0.82 -7.53
N ASP A 282 -15.14 0.14 -6.40
CA ASP A 282 -14.14 -0.55 -5.56
C ASP A 282 -13.04 -1.24 -6.37
N ILE A 283 -11.80 -1.01 -5.98
CA ILE A 283 -10.62 -1.56 -6.65
C ILE A 283 -10.27 -2.90 -6.02
N LEU A 284 -10.30 -3.97 -6.81
CA LEU A 284 -10.08 -5.34 -6.36
C LEU A 284 -8.59 -5.71 -6.37
N THR A 285 -7.85 -5.29 -7.39
CA THR A 285 -6.42 -5.53 -7.55
C THR A 285 -5.86 -4.63 -8.67
N SER A 286 -4.54 -4.56 -8.80
CA SER A 286 -3.86 -3.91 -9.92
C SER A 286 -2.82 -4.86 -10.51
N ILE A 287 -2.84 -5.03 -11.83
CA ILE A 287 -2.08 -6.05 -12.54
C ILE A 287 -0.93 -5.39 -13.31
N PRO A 288 0.35 -5.81 -13.11
CA PRO A 288 1.49 -5.21 -13.78
C PRO A 288 1.42 -5.26 -15.31
N LYS A 289 2.00 -4.24 -15.96
CA LYS A 289 2.21 -4.20 -17.42
C LYS A 289 2.94 -5.47 -17.88
N GLY A 290 2.47 -6.04 -18.98
CA GLY A 290 3.01 -7.28 -19.55
C GLY A 290 2.44 -8.58 -18.99
N THR A 291 1.65 -8.56 -17.91
CA THR A 291 1.00 -9.76 -17.35
C THR A 291 -0.03 -10.34 -18.33
N LYS A 292 -0.07 -11.68 -18.46
CA LYS A 292 -1.14 -12.39 -19.18
C LYS A 292 -2.37 -12.57 -18.29
N VAL A 293 -3.57 -12.28 -18.82
CA VAL A 293 -4.86 -12.36 -18.11
C VAL A 293 -5.94 -13.01 -18.98
N LYS A 294 -6.96 -13.63 -18.38
CA LYS A 294 -8.05 -14.31 -19.11
C LYS A 294 -9.30 -13.42 -19.17
N VAL A 295 -9.58 -12.85 -20.34
CA VAL A 295 -10.85 -12.17 -20.61
C VAL A 295 -11.93 -13.23 -20.86
N THR A 296 -13.12 -13.03 -20.29
CA THR A 296 -14.25 -13.97 -20.42
C THR A 296 -15.45 -13.37 -21.16
N LYS A 297 -15.61 -12.04 -21.12
CA LYS A 297 -16.66 -11.26 -21.77
C LYS A 297 -16.28 -9.78 -21.75
N ALA A 298 -16.70 -8.99 -22.74
CA ALA A 298 -16.64 -7.53 -22.69
C ALA A 298 -18.01 -6.91 -22.36
N THR A 299 -18.03 -5.63 -21.98
CA THR A 299 -19.22 -4.80 -21.77
C THR A 299 -18.88 -3.30 -21.88
N GLY A 300 -19.88 -2.42 -21.79
CA GLY A 300 -19.71 -0.96 -21.85
C GLY A 300 -20.68 -0.27 -22.83
N LYS A 301 -20.67 1.06 -22.83
CA LYS A 301 -21.40 1.91 -23.80
C LYS A 301 -20.93 1.64 -25.22
N LYS A 302 -19.61 1.55 -25.47
CA LYS A 302 -19.03 1.20 -26.78
C LYS A 302 -18.92 -0.31 -27.03
N LYS A 303 -19.67 -1.14 -26.29
CA LYS A 303 -19.62 -2.62 -26.29
C LYS A 303 -18.32 -3.23 -25.74
N THR A 304 -17.20 -2.50 -25.82
CA THR A 304 -15.85 -2.92 -25.41
C THR A 304 -15.12 -1.84 -24.59
N ASP A 305 -15.80 -1.17 -23.66
CA ASP A 305 -15.09 -0.27 -22.73
C ASP A 305 -14.42 -1.07 -21.59
N TRP A 306 -15.05 -2.19 -21.18
CA TRP A 306 -14.62 -3.00 -20.05
C TRP A 306 -14.54 -4.49 -20.39
N ALA A 307 -13.47 -5.14 -19.97
CA ALA A 307 -13.31 -6.59 -19.96
C ALA A 307 -13.65 -7.15 -18.57
N TYR A 308 -14.45 -8.22 -18.48
CA TYR A 308 -14.52 -9.04 -17.27
C TYR A 308 -13.41 -10.09 -17.33
N VAL A 309 -12.45 -9.94 -16.43
CA VAL A 309 -11.16 -10.62 -16.41
C VAL A 309 -11.06 -11.53 -15.18
N THR A 310 -10.47 -12.71 -15.36
CA THR A 310 -9.99 -13.57 -14.28
C THR A 310 -8.46 -13.52 -14.24
N TYR A 311 -7.90 -13.31 -13.05
CA TYR A 311 -6.46 -13.31 -12.78
C TYR A 311 -6.19 -13.83 -11.36
N LYS A 312 -5.46 -14.95 -11.24
CA LYS A 312 -5.32 -15.71 -9.98
C LYS A 312 -6.72 -15.96 -9.38
N SER A 313 -6.94 -15.64 -8.10
CA SER A 313 -8.24 -15.69 -7.42
C SER A 313 -9.20 -14.55 -7.79
N PHE A 314 -8.70 -13.45 -8.35
CA PHE A 314 -9.50 -12.25 -8.64
C PHE A 314 -10.35 -12.39 -9.90
N LYS A 315 -11.59 -11.88 -9.83
CA LYS A 315 -12.55 -11.78 -10.95
C LYS A 315 -13.17 -10.38 -10.92
N GLY A 316 -13.03 -9.60 -11.98
CA GLY A 316 -13.46 -8.20 -11.98
C GLY A 316 -13.36 -7.52 -13.33
N TYR A 317 -13.63 -6.22 -13.38
CA TYR A 317 -13.67 -5.43 -14.60
C TYR A 317 -12.39 -4.61 -14.78
N MET A 318 -11.79 -4.66 -15.97
CA MET A 318 -10.61 -3.88 -16.36
C MET A 318 -10.93 -3.07 -17.62
N SER A 319 -10.36 -1.87 -17.79
CA SER A 319 -10.58 -1.12 -19.03
C SER A 319 -9.96 -1.85 -20.22
N MET A 320 -10.73 -2.03 -21.28
CA MET A 320 -10.34 -2.79 -22.47
C MET A 320 -9.24 -2.09 -23.27
N GLU A 321 -9.19 -0.75 -23.21
CA GLU A 321 -8.23 0.09 -23.95
C GLU A 321 -6.76 -0.26 -23.63
N PHE A 322 -6.52 -0.81 -22.45
CA PHE A 322 -5.21 -1.21 -21.94
C PHE A 322 -4.96 -2.73 -21.99
N LEU A 323 -5.77 -3.49 -22.75
CA LEU A 323 -5.61 -4.94 -22.91
C LEU A 323 -5.37 -5.31 -24.38
N LYS A 324 -4.16 -5.75 -24.71
CA LYS A 324 -3.82 -6.26 -26.06
C LYS A 324 -4.11 -7.75 -26.15
N LYS A 325 -4.92 -8.20 -27.11
CA LYS A 325 -5.17 -9.65 -27.30
C LYS A 325 -3.87 -10.35 -27.66
N VAL A 326 -3.59 -11.48 -27.02
CA VAL A 326 -2.51 -12.39 -27.44
C VAL A 326 -3.06 -13.21 -28.61
N LYS A 327 -2.32 -13.22 -29.73
CA LYS A 327 -2.53 -14.20 -30.81
C LYS A 327 -1.97 -15.54 -30.33
#